data_AF-A0A2W4LF49-F1
#
_entry.id   AF-A0A2W4LF49-F1
#
_cell.length_a   1.000
_cell.length_b   1.000
_cell.length_c   1.000
_cell.angle_alpha   90.00
_cell.angle_beta   90.00
_cell.angle_gamma   90.00
#
_symmetry.space_group_name_H-M   'P 1'
#
loop_
_entity.id
_entity.type
_entity.pdbx_description
1 polymer ?
#
loop_
_entity_poly.entity_id
_entity_poly.type
_entity_poly.pdbx_seq_one_letter_code
_entity_poly.pdbx_strand_id
1 'polypeptide(L)'
;MAVALTITGLAHYYLWIRLVRDLGLSPPWHRALTAVFVALYLSLPASLVLGRNAQGGLAEVAVWGAFIWMGLLLIFFVVLLGADLVRGAWTLAASALDVEAPRDPERRRVLARLFAASVTLIAGGLGLLAVRSGLAGAALKEVRVRLSRLPAALHGLTIVQLTDIHVGPTIRREFVEDIVRRTNALSPDIVAITGDLVDGSVEELREHVAPLAELRATHGVYFVTGNHEYYSGAEEWIAELERLGIRVLRNERGSIGNGSATFDLPGVDDYEVRPLAPGPALARGPRGGGRGRRACS
;
A
#
# COMPACT_ATOMS: atom_id res chain seq x y z
N MET A 1 15.26 -5.26 -11.43
CA MET A 1 14.91 -6.69 -11.29
C MET A 1 15.99 -7.51 -10.56
N ALA A 2 17.25 -7.50 -11.00
CA ALA A 2 18.32 -8.32 -10.40
C ALA A 2 18.49 -8.09 -8.88
N VAL A 3 18.52 -6.83 -8.42
CA VAL A 3 18.65 -6.50 -6.98
C VAL A 3 17.50 -7.09 -6.15
N ALA A 4 16.25 -6.95 -6.61
CA ALA A 4 15.07 -7.48 -5.91
C ALA A 4 15.09 -9.01 -5.82
N LEU A 5 15.49 -9.70 -6.90
CA LEU A 5 15.66 -11.15 -6.90
C LEU A 5 16.77 -11.60 -5.92
N THR A 6 17.87 -10.87 -5.84
CA THR A 6 18.94 -11.16 -4.88
C THR A 6 18.47 -10.99 -3.45
N ILE A 7 17.83 -9.86 -3.11
CA ILE A 7 17.32 -9.59 -1.76
C ILE A 7 16.31 -10.66 -1.33
N THR A 8 15.32 -10.93 -2.19
CA THR A 8 14.29 -11.95 -1.91
C THR A 8 14.91 -13.33 -1.83
N GLY A 9 15.86 -13.69 -2.70
CA GLY A 9 16.57 -14.97 -2.67
C GLY A 9 17.36 -15.18 -1.38
N LEU A 10 18.06 -14.15 -0.89
CA LEU A 10 18.77 -14.20 0.39
C LEU A 10 17.81 -14.38 1.57
N ALA A 11 16.66 -13.68 1.56
CA ALA A 11 15.63 -13.87 2.59
C ALA A 11 15.08 -15.30 2.58
N HIS A 12 14.76 -15.87 1.41
CA HIS A 12 14.30 -17.25 1.28
C HIS A 12 15.36 -18.25 1.75
N TYR A 13 16.62 -18.04 1.39
CA TYR A 13 17.73 -18.89 1.83
C TYR A 13 17.89 -18.86 3.35
N TYR A 14 17.81 -17.67 3.96
CA TYR A 14 17.85 -17.51 5.41
C TYR A 14 16.70 -18.24 6.11
N LEU A 15 15.46 -18.07 5.63
CA LEU A 15 14.31 -18.80 6.17
C LEU A 15 14.46 -20.32 5.99
N TRP A 16 14.92 -20.78 4.82
CA TRP A 16 15.13 -22.21 4.56
C TRP A 16 16.16 -22.81 5.52
N ILE A 17 17.23 -22.09 5.84
CA ILE A 17 18.18 -22.50 6.87
C ILE A 17 17.46 -22.75 8.20
N ARG A 18 16.67 -21.79 8.66
CA ARG A 18 16.04 -21.82 9.99
C ARG A 18 14.84 -22.77 10.08
N LEU A 19 14.06 -22.90 9.01
CA LEU A 19 12.78 -23.61 9.00
C LEU A 19 12.86 -24.98 8.32
N VAL A 20 13.97 -25.33 7.68
CA VAL A 20 14.13 -26.64 7.01
C VAL A 20 15.45 -27.30 7.39
N ARG A 21 16.59 -26.63 7.18
CA ARG A 21 17.92 -27.21 7.40
C ARG A 21 18.20 -27.51 8.86
N ASP A 22 18.04 -26.51 9.74
CA ASP A 22 18.42 -26.60 11.15
C ASP A 22 17.49 -27.51 11.98
N LEU A 23 16.33 -27.90 11.44
CA LEU A 23 15.35 -28.78 12.10
C LEU A 23 15.76 -30.25 12.16
N GLY A 24 16.74 -30.66 11.35
CA GLY A 24 17.22 -32.05 11.27
C GLY A 24 16.09 -33.03 10.91
N LEU A 25 15.29 -32.67 9.90
CA LEU A 25 14.18 -33.49 9.40
C LEU A 25 14.70 -34.72 8.65
N SER A 26 13.88 -35.76 8.55
CA SER A 26 14.19 -36.93 7.71
C SER A 26 14.36 -36.52 6.23
N PRO A 27 15.17 -37.24 5.44
CA PRO A 27 15.42 -36.91 4.03
C PRO A 27 14.19 -36.63 3.15
N PRO A 28 13.07 -37.38 3.21
CA PRO A 28 11.90 -37.08 2.38
C PRO A 28 11.27 -35.73 2.71
N TRP A 29 11.07 -35.43 4.00
CA TRP A 29 10.52 -34.14 4.46
C TRP A 29 11.44 -32.96 4.15
N HIS A 30 12.76 -33.16 4.29
CA HIS A 30 13.73 -32.12 3.92
C HIS A 30 13.64 -31.76 2.43
N ARG A 31 13.59 -32.77 1.54
CA ARG A 31 13.44 -32.54 0.09
C ARG A 31 12.11 -31.88 -0.25
N ALA A 32 11.01 -32.34 0.34
CA ALA A 32 9.68 -31.79 0.10
C ALA A 32 9.60 -30.30 0.49
N LEU A 33 10.03 -29.93 1.71
CA LEU A 33 10.02 -28.53 2.14
C LEU A 33 10.99 -27.66 1.36
N THR A 34 12.12 -28.21 0.91
CA THR A 34 13.04 -27.50 0.02
C THR A 34 12.38 -27.18 -1.31
N ALA A 35 11.67 -28.14 -1.92
CA ALA A 35 10.91 -27.91 -3.14
C ALA A 35 9.81 -26.86 -2.94
N VAL A 36 9.12 -26.86 -1.80
CA VAL A 36 8.13 -25.82 -1.44
C VAL A 36 8.78 -24.44 -1.37
N PHE A 37 9.92 -24.29 -0.68
CA PHE A 37 10.62 -23.00 -0.61
C PHE A 37 11.09 -22.49 -1.97
N VAL A 38 11.58 -23.38 -2.84
CA VAL A 38 11.95 -23.03 -4.21
C VAL A 38 10.72 -22.59 -5.01
N ALA A 39 9.60 -23.31 -4.91
CA ALA A 39 8.35 -22.93 -5.57
C ALA A 39 7.83 -21.57 -5.10
N LEU A 40 7.86 -21.32 -3.79
CA LEU A 40 7.46 -20.04 -3.20
C LEU A 40 8.36 -18.90 -3.67
N TYR A 41 9.69 -19.11 -3.72
CA TYR A 41 10.62 -18.12 -4.29
C TYR A 41 10.29 -17.81 -5.77
N LEU A 42 10.08 -18.85 -6.58
CA LEU A 42 9.78 -18.69 -8.01
C LEU A 42 8.40 -18.09 -8.28
N SER A 43 7.44 -18.23 -7.34
CA SER A 43 6.11 -17.63 -7.46
C SER A 43 6.13 -16.10 -7.48
N LEU A 44 7.12 -15.46 -6.85
CA LEU A 44 7.22 -14.00 -6.78
C LEU A 44 7.54 -13.35 -8.14
N PRO A 45 8.61 -13.74 -8.87
CA PRO A 45 8.82 -13.22 -10.21
C PRO A 45 7.74 -13.69 -11.19
N ALA A 46 7.19 -14.90 -11.01
CA ALA A 46 6.09 -15.38 -11.84
C ALA A 46 4.83 -14.52 -11.69
N SER A 47 4.48 -14.09 -10.47
CA SER A 47 3.31 -13.24 -10.23
C SER A 47 3.45 -11.85 -10.86
N LEU A 48 4.67 -11.31 -10.99
CA LEU A 48 4.91 -10.04 -11.69
C LEU A 48 4.63 -10.15 -13.19
N VAL A 49 4.90 -11.32 -13.79
CA VAL A 49 4.62 -11.57 -15.22
C VAL A 49 3.14 -11.88 -15.43
N LEU A 50 2.57 -12.72 -14.56
CA LEU A 50 1.16 -13.13 -14.65
C LEU A 50 0.21 -11.99 -14.29
N GLY A 51 0.54 -11.18 -13.29
CA GLY A 51 -0.33 -10.12 -12.75
C GLY A 51 -0.70 -9.04 -13.76
N ARG A 52 0.09 -8.85 -14.83
CA ARG A 52 -0.22 -7.93 -15.93
C ARG A 52 -1.40 -8.39 -16.80
N ASN A 53 -1.59 -9.69 -16.93
CA ASN A 53 -2.59 -10.29 -17.84
C ASN A 53 -3.60 -11.20 -17.13
N ALA A 54 -3.48 -11.37 -15.81
CA ALA A 54 -4.31 -12.29 -15.04
C ALA A 54 -5.72 -11.73 -14.82
N GLN A 55 -6.62 -12.00 -15.77
CA GLN A 55 -8.05 -11.74 -15.64
C GLN A 55 -8.75 -13.00 -15.09
N GLY A 56 -8.99 -13.04 -13.78
CA GLY A 56 -9.77 -14.09 -13.13
C GLY A 56 -9.09 -15.47 -12.99
N GLY A 57 -9.75 -16.36 -12.24
CA GLY A 57 -9.42 -17.79 -12.19
C GLY A 57 -8.11 -18.14 -11.46
N LEU A 58 -7.43 -19.19 -11.93
CA LEU A 58 -6.24 -19.75 -11.26
C LEU A 58 -5.04 -18.80 -11.26
N ALA A 59 -4.90 -17.95 -12.28
CA ALA A 59 -3.81 -16.98 -12.36
C ALA A 59 -3.94 -15.91 -11.27
N GLU A 60 -5.16 -15.42 -11.02
CA GLU A 60 -5.44 -14.49 -9.94
C GLU A 60 -5.16 -15.12 -8.56
N VAL A 61 -5.62 -16.35 -8.33
CA VAL A 61 -5.34 -17.07 -7.08
C VAL A 61 -3.83 -17.24 -6.87
N ALA A 62 -3.07 -17.53 -7.93
CA ALA A 62 -1.61 -17.65 -7.85
C ALA A 62 -0.93 -16.31 -7.52
N VAL A 63 -1.39 -15.20 -8.11
CA VAL A 63 -0.87 -13.85 -7.83
C VAL A 63 -1.15 -13.45 -6.38
N TRP A 64 -2.38 -13.64 -5.90
CA TRP A 64 -2.74 -13.42 -4.50
C TRP A 64 -1.89 -14.28 -3.55
N GLY A 65 -1.72 -15.56 -3.86
CA GLY A 65 -0.88 -16.47 -3.08
C GLY A 65 0.57 -15.99 -2.98
N ALA A 66 1.14 -15.50 -4.09
CA ALA A 66 2.49 -14.93 -4.12
C ALA A 66 2.61 -13.66 -3.27
N PHE A 67 1.63 -12.75 -3.31
CA PHE A 67 1.67 -11.53 -2.49
C PHE A 67 1.45 -11.82 -1.00
N ILE A 68 0.56 -12.75 -0.65
CA ILE A 68 0.40 -13.22 0.73
C ILE A 68 1.71 -13.84 1.22
N TRP A 69 2.35 -14.67 0.38
CA TRP A 69 3.66 -15.22 0.71
C TRP A 69 4.73 -14.14 0.88
N MET A 70 4.75 -13.10 0.05
CA MET A 70 5.68 -11.97 0.20
C MET A 70 5.51 -11.28 1.58
N GLY A 71 4.27 -11.05 2.02
CA GLY A 71 3.99 -10.51 3.35
C GLY A 71 4.45 -11.45 4.47
N LEU A 72 4.16 -12.75 4.34
CA LEU A 72 4.62 -13.77 5.29
C LEU A 72 6.13 -13.87 5.35
N LEU A 73 6.82 -13.83 4.20
CA LEU A 73 8.28 -13.83 4.10
C LEU A 73 8.88 -12.71 4.94
N LEU A 74 8.32 -11.50 4.86
CA LEU A 74 8.76 -10.36 5.68
C LEU A 74 8.54 -10.61 7.17
N ILE A 75 7.36 -11.10 7.57
CA ILE A 75 7.04 -11.39 8.97
C ILE A 75 8.00 -12.46 9.52
N PHE A 76 8.18 -13.57 8.78
CA PHE A 76 9.13 -14.63 9.14
C PHE A 76 10.54 -14.08 9.25
N PHE A 77 10.99 -13.28 8.29
CA PHE A 77 12.32 -12.70 8.27
C PHE A 77 12.56 -11.85 9.53
N VAL A 78 11.65 -10.93 9.85
CA VAL A 78 11.78 -10.04 11.02
C VAL A 78 11.76 -10.83 12.33
N VAL A 79 10.84 -11.79 12.49
CA VAL A 79 10.73 -12.59 13.72
C VAL A 79 11.97 -13.47 13.91
N LEU A 80 12.42 -14.16 12.86
CA LEU A 80 13.61 -15.01 12.93
C LEU A 80 14.88 -14.20 13.14
N LEU A 81 15.03 -13.06 12.45
CA LEU A 81 16.17 -12.17 12.60
C LEU A 81 16.23 -11.63 14.04
N GLY A 82 15.11 -11.14 14.58
CA GLY A 82 15.02 -10.67 15.95
C GLY A 82 15.41 -11.76 16.95
N ALA A 83 14.92 -12.99 16.77
CA ALA A 83 15.28 -14.11 17.63
C ALA A 83 16.76 -14.51 17.54
N ASP A 84 17.34 -14.47 16.33
CA ASP A 84 18.76 -14.73 16.14
C ASP A 84 19.64 -13.63 16.75
N LEU A 85 19.21 -12.36 16.70
CA LEU A 85 19.89 -11.26 17.38
C LEU A 85 19.84 -11.43 18.90
N VAL A 86 18.69 -11.80 19.47
CA VAL A 86 18.56 -12.11 20.90
C VAL A 86 19.43 -13.30 21.29
N ARG A 87 19.41 -14.37 20.49
CA ARG A 87 20.28 -15.55 20.70
C ARG A 87 21.76 -15.15 20.64
N GLY A 88 22.15 -14.34 19.67
CA GLY A 88 23.50 -13.82 19.51
C GLY A 88 23.95 -12.99 20.72
N ALA A 89 23.13 -12.04 21.15
CA ALA A 89 23.38 -11.23 22.34
C ALA A 89 23.51 -12.08 23.60
N TRP A 90 22.63 -13.08 23.78
CA TRP A 90 22.74 -14.04 24.88
C TRP A 90 24.03 -14.84 24.81
N THR A 91 24.44 -15.34 23.65
CA THR A 91 25.69 -16.10 23.52
C THR A 91 26.92 -15.25 23.84
N LEU A 92 26.91 -13.97 23.43
CA LEU A 92 27.98 -13.03 23.76
C LEU A 92 28.01 -12.74 25.27
N ALA A 93 26.86 -12.46 25.88
CA ALA A 93 26.76 -12.22 27.32
C ALA A 93 27.16 -13.46 28.14
N ALA A 94 26.69 -14.65 27.77
CA ALA A 94 27.05 -15.90 28.40
C ALA A 94 28.55 -16.19 28.28
N SER A 95 29.16 -15.90 27.12
CA SER A 95 30.61 -16.04 26.95
C SER A 95 31.41 -15.05 27.79
N ALA A 96 30.91 -13.82 27.96
CA ALA A 96 31.54 -12.80 28.80
C ALA A 96 31.42 -13.11 30.31
N LEU A 97 30.37 -13.85 30.69
CA LEU A 97 30.11 -14.29 32.07
C LEU A 97 30.64 -15.71 32.36
N ASP A 98 31.38 -16.31 31.42
CA ASP A 98 31.92 -17.67 31.49
C ASP A 98 30.84 -18.74 31.85
N VAL A 99 29.61 -18.51 31.39
CA VAL A 99 28.49 -19.43 31.57
C VAL A 99 28.59 -20.55 30.54
N GLU A 100 28.80 -21.78 30.99
CA GLU A 100 28.85 -22.94 30.10
C GLU A 100 27.51 -23.14 29.36
N ALA A 101 27.56 -23.02 28.03
CA ALA A 101 26.40 -23.25 27.18
C ALA A 101 26.02 -24.75 27.19
N PRO A 102 24.73 -25.11 27.33
CA PRO A 102 24.28 -26.49 27.23
C PRO A 102 24.72 -27.11 25.89
N ARG A 103 25.50 -28.20 25.95
CA ARG A 103 26.12 -28.85 24.77
C ARG A 103 25.26 -29.95 24.14
N ASP A 104 24.18 -30.38 24.78
CA ASP A 104 23.36 -31.49 24.30
C ASP A 104 22.71 -31.21 22.91
N PRO A 105 23.12 -31.93 21.86
CA PRO A 105 22.57 -31.78 20.52
C PRO A 105 21.08 -32.11 20.42
N GLU A 106 20.57 -33.03 21.24
CA GLU A 106 19.17 -33.45 21.20
C GLU A 106 18.26 -32.36 21.77
N ARG A 107 18.58 -31.84 22.97
CA ARG A 107 17.89 -30.68 23.55
C ARG A 107 17.90 -29.48 22.61
N ARG A 108 19.01 -29.20 21.92
CA ARG A 108 19.10 -28.11 20.92
C ARG A 108 18.11 -28.31 19.77
N ARG A 109 17.95 -29.53 19.25
CA ARG A 109 17.00 -29.84 18.18
C ARG A 109 15.55 -29.70 18.64
N VAL A 110 15.23 -30.17 19.85
CA VAL A 110 13.88 -30.01 20.43
C VAL A 110 13.53 -28.53 20.56
N LEU A 111 14.43 -27.73 21.13
CA LEU A 111 14.23 -26.28 21.25
C LEU A 111 14.13 -25.59 19.89
N ALA A 112 14.95 -25.98 18.91
CA ALA A 112 14.85 -25.45 17.55
C ALA A 112 13.51 -25.76 16.88
N ARG A 113 12.98 -26.97 17.06
CA ARG A 113 11.66 -27.38 16.54
C ARG A 113 10.52 -26.63 17.22
N LEU A 114 10.54 -26.52 18.55
CA LEU A 114 9.53 -25.76 19.30
C LEU A 114 9.54 -24.28 18.92
N PHE A 115 10.74 -23.71 18.79
CA PHE A 115 10.90 -22.34 18.34
C PHE A 115 10.36 -22.14 16.92
N ALA A 116 10.77 -22.99 15.97
CA ALA A 116 10.27 -22.92 14.58
C ALA A 116 8.75 -23.08 14.52
N ALA A 117 8.17 -24.03 15.25
CA ALA A 117 6.71 -24.20 15.34
C ALA A 117 6.04 -22.94 15.90
N SER A 118 6.59 -22.35 16.96
CA SER A 118 6.05 -21.11 17.55
C SER A 118 6.10 -19.94 16.56
N VAL A 119 7.23 -19.76 15.86
CA VAL A 119 7.38 -18.73 14.84
C VAL A 119 6.40 -18.95 13.68
N THR A 120 6.25 -20.20 13.20
CA THR A 120 5.28 -20.54 12.15
C THR A 120 3.85 -20.24 12.58
N LEU A 121 3.47 -20.55 13.82
CA LEU A 121 2.13 -20.26 14.34
C LEU A 121 1.89 -18.75 14.48
N ILE A 122 2.86 -17.99 15.01
CA ILE A 122 2.75 -16.53 15.15
C ILE A 122 2.69 -15.86 13.79
N ALA A 123 3.62 -16.19 12.87
CA ALA A 123 3.65 -15.62 11.53
C ALA A 123 2.39 -15.98 10.73
N GLY A 124 1.92 -17.22 10.83
CA GLY A 124 0.66 -17.66 10.22
C GLY A 124 -0.55 -16.93 10.79
N GLY A 125 -0.61 -16.75 12.12
CA GLY A 125 -1.68 -15.99 12.78
C GLY A 125 -1.68 -14.50 12.40
N LEU A 126 -0.51 -13.86 12.39
CA LEU A 126 -0.35 -12.48 11.92
C LEU A 126 -0.70 -12.34 10.44
N GLY A 127 -0.28 -13.29 9.61
CA GLY A 127 -0.65 -13.33 8.20
C GLY A 127 -2.15 -13.43 7.99
N LEU A 128 -2.84 -14.29 8.75
CA LEU A 128 -4.30 -14.40 8.69
C LEU A 128 -5.00 -13.09 9.12
N LEU A 129 -4.50 -12.46 10.19
CA LEU A 129 -5.02 -11.15 10.63
C LEU A 129 -4.78 -10.06 9.59
N ALA A 130 -3.61 -10.06 8.95
CA ALA A 130 -3.26 -9.11 7.89
C ALA A 130 -4.16 -9.29 6.67
N VAL A 131 -4.36 -10.54 6.20
CA VAL A 131 -5.28 -10.86 5.10
C VAL A 131 -6.70 -10.44 5.47
N ARG A 132 -7.19 -10.78 6.66
CA ARG A 132 -8.53 -10.37 7.13
C ARG A 132 -8.68 -8.85 7.15
N SER A 133 -7.65 -8.13 7.60
CA SER A 133 -7.67 -6.67 7.69
C SER A 133 -7.60 -6.02 6.31
N GLY A 134 -6.79 -6.56 5.38
CA GLY A 134 -6.74 -6.08 4.00
C GLY A 134 -8.02 -6.37 3.20
N LEU A 135 -8.74 -7.45 3.54
CA LEU A 135 -10.06 -7.74 3.00
C LEU A 135 -11.18 -6.95 3.68
N ALA A 136 -10.91 -6.26 4.80
CA ALA A 136 -11.87 -5.34 5.38
C ALA A 136 -11.92 -4.09 4.49
N GLY A 137 -13.04 -3.88 3.79
CA GLY A 137 -13.20 -2.75 2.88
C GLY A 137 -13.01 -1.38 3.55
N ALA A 138 -13.00 -0.31 2.75
CA ALA A 138 -12.68 1.05 3.19
C ALA A 138 -13.45 1.49 4.46
N ALA A 139 -12.72 1.86 5.51
CA ALA A 139 -13.29 2.33 6.77
C ALA A 139 -13.55 3.85 6.73
N LEU A 140 -14.71 4.29 7.21
CA LEU A 140 -15.03 5.71 7.34
C LEU A 140 -14.37 6.28 8.60
N LYS A 141 -13.57 7.34 8.43
CA LYS A 141 -13.00 8.12 9.52
C LYS A 141 -13.46 9.56 9.44
N GLU A 142 -14.25 9.99 10.42
CA GLU A 142 -14.71 11.38 10.50
C GLU A 142 -13.69 12.27 11.21
N VAL A 143 -13.30 13.37 10.57
CA VAL A 143 -12.38 14.37 11.14
C VAL A 143 -13.06 15.74 11.07
N ARG A 144 -13.16 16.41 12.22
CA ARG A 144 -13.70 17.78 12.29
C ARG A 144 -12.56 18.80 12.14
N VAL A 145 -12.57 19.53 11.03
CA VAL A 145 -11.61 20.60 10.75
C VAL A 145 -12.22 21.95 11.10
N ARG A 146 -11.49 22.77 11.87
CA ARG A 146 -11.91 24.14 12.22
C ARG A 146 -11.10 25.14 11.41
N LEU A 147 -11.79 25.91 10.56
CA LEU A 147 -11.19 26.95 9.74
C LEU A 147 -11.69 28.32 10.22
N SER A 148 -10.81 29.12 10.82
CA SER A 148 -11.15 30.41 11.41
C SER A 148 -11.63 31.45 10.39
N ARG A 149 -11.29 31.26 9.10
CA ARG A 149 -11.66 32.15 8.00
C ARG A 149 -12.69 31.55 7.05
N LEU A 150 -13.29 30.41 7.40
CA LEU A 150 -14.36 29.84 6.58
C LEU A 150 -15.60 30.72 6.68
N PRO A 151 -16.19 31.15 5.55
CA PRO A 151 -17.45 31.88 5.57
C PRO A 151 -18.54 31.12 6.33
N ALA A 152 -19.34 31.83 7.13
CA ALA A 152 -20.40 31.21 7.94
C ALA A 152 -21.42 30.42 7.08
N ALA A 153 -21.65 30.86 5.84
CA ALA A 153 -22.53 30.17 4.88
C ALA A 153 -22.02 28.77 4.47
N LEU A 154 -20.73 28.47 4.67
CA LEU A 154 -20.12 27.17 4.39
C LEU A 154 -19.87 26.36 5.66
N HIS A 155 -20.42 26.79 6.81
CA HIS A 155 -20.33 26.01 8.04
C HIS A 155 -21.05 24.67 7.88
N GLY A 156 -20.35 23.57 8.19
CA GLY A 156 -20.88 22.22 8.01
C GLY A 156 -20.61 21.62 6.65
N LEU A 157 -19.88 22.31 5.76
CA LEU A 157 -19.39 21.76 4.50
C LEU A 157 -18.65 20.43 4.75
N THR A 158 -19.07 19.40 4.03
CA THR A 158 -18.52 18.04 4.12
C THR A 158 -17.65 17.72 2.92
N ILE A 159 -16.48 17.13 3.17
CA ILE A 159 -15.57 16.65 2.14
C ILE A 159 -15.30 15.17 2.41
N VAL A 160 -15.62 14.32 1.44
CA VAL A 160 -15.12 12.94 1.42
C VAL A 160 -13.79 12.94 0.69
N GLN A 161 -12.74 12.56 1.41
CA GLN A 161 -11.42 12.35 0.83
C GLN A 161 -11.21 10.87 0.52
N LEU A 162 -10.90 10.57 -0.73
CA LEU A 162 -10.45 9.26 -1.20
C LEU A 162 -8.98 9.39 -1.60
N THR A 163 -8.15 8.42 -1.27
CA THR A 163 -6.69 8.50 -1.51
C THR A 163 -6.11 7.10 -1.60
N ASP A 164 -5.02 6.94 -2.36
CA ASP A 164 -4.20 5.72 -2.38
C ASP A 164 -5.04 4.45 -2.66
N ILE A 165 -5.96 4.54 -3.63
CA ILE A 165 -6.85 3.43 -3.97
C ILE A 165 -6.06 2.33 -4.69
N HIS A 166 -5.07 2.70 -5.53
CA HIS A 166 -4.22 1.77 -6.28
C HIS A 166 -5.01 0.70 -7.03
N VAL A 167 -5.97 1.12 -7.87
CA VAL A 167 -6.67 0.21 -8.80
C VAL A 167 -5.63 -0.49 -9.68
N GLY A 168 -5.71 -1.81 -9.75
CA GLY A 168 -4.65 -2.62 -10.35
C GLY A 168 -4.94 -4.12 -10.28
N PRO A 169 -3.91 -4.98 -10.24
CA PRO A 169 -4.09 -6.43 -10.25
C PRO A 169 -4.92 -6.97 -9.06
N THR A 170 -4.85 -6.30 -7.91
CA THR A 170 -5.45 -6.72 -6.64
C THR A 170 -6.75 -5.97 -6.33
N ILE A 171 -6.79 -4.66 -6.60
CA ILE A 171 -7.94 -3.79 -6.37
C ILE A 171 -8.65 -3.56 -7.70
N ARG A 172 -9.90 -4.03 -7.81
CA ARG A 172 -10.64 -4.07 -9.06
C ARG A 172 -12.01 -3.40 -8.93
N ARG A 173 -12.79 -3.51 -10.01
CA ARG A 173 -14.07 -2.83 -10.22
C ARG A 173 -15.01 -2.93 -9.01
N GLU A 174 -15.15 -4.11 -8.42
CA GLU A 174 -16.09 -4.37 -7.33
C GLU A 174 -15.76 -3.53 -6.08
N PHE A 175 -14.47 -3.30 -5.84
CA PHE A 175 -14.02 -2.44 -4.75
C PHE A 175 -14.31 -0.96 -5.03
N VAL A 176 -14.09 -0.51 -6.28
CA VAL A 176 -14.42 0.85 -6.71
C VAL A 176 -15.94 1.08 -6.61
N GLU A 177 -16.76 0.12 -7.02
CA GLU A 177 -18.23 0.17 -6.87
C GLU A 177 -18.67 0.27 -5.41
N ASP A 178 -18.01 -0.44 -4.49
CA ASP A 178 -18.26 -0.31 -3.04
C ASP A 178 -17.86 1.08 -2.51
N ILE A 179 -16.71 1.62 -2.91
CA ILE A 179 -16.28 2.98 -2.54
C ILE A 179 -17.30 4.01 -3.03
N VAL A 180 -17.73 3.92 -4.28
CA VAL A 180 -18.69 4.85 -4.88
C VAL A 180 -20.03 4.78 -4.15
N ARG A 181 -20.54 3.57 -3.90
CA ARG A 181 -21.78 3.37 -3.15
C ARG A 181 -21.71 3.98 -1.75
N ARG A 182 -20.63 3.71 -1.00
CA ARG A 182 -20.44 4.25 0.36
C ARG A 182 -20.30 5.77 0.35
N THR A 183 -19.54 6.31 -0.59
CA THR A 183 -19.34 7.75 -0.74
C THR A 183 -20.66 8.46 -1.04
N ASN A 184 -21.42 7.97 -2.01
CA ASN A 184 -22.72 8.54 -2.35
C ASN A 184 -23.74 8.45 -1.20
N ALA A 185 -23.68 7.40 -0.38
CA ALA A 185 -24.54 7.26 0.81
C ALA A 185 -24.29 8.34 1.86
N LEU A 186 -23.10 8.96 1.88
CA LEU A 186 -22.78 10.10 2.75
C LEU A 186 -23.35 11.43 2.25
N SER A 187 -23.81 11.49 0.99
CA SER A 187 -24.30 12.72 0.33
C SER A 187 -23.36 13.93 0.53
N PRO A 188 -22.06 13.81 0.18
CA PRO A 188 -21.08 14.84 0.51
C PRO A 188 -21.23 16.09 -0.35
N ASP A 189 -20.74 17.22 0.17
CA ASP A 189 -20.68 18.45 -0.62
C ASP A 189 -19.56 18.41 -1.65
N ILE A 190 -18.43 17.77 -1.32
CA ILE A 190 -17.27 17.61 -2.20
C ILE A 190 -16.74 16.18 -2.07
N VAL A 191 -16.38 15.58 -3.19
CA VAL A 191 -15.47 14.42 -3.20
C VAL A 191 -14.11 14.88 -3.71
N ALA A 192 -13.05 14.60 -2.95
CA ALA A 192 -11.68 14.89 -3.33
C ALA A 192 -10.89 13.58 -3.39
N ILE A 193 -10.38 13.23 -4.57
CA ILE A 193 -9.51 12.10 -4.80
C ILE A 193 -8.06 12.63 -4.83
N THR A 194 -7.25 12.28 -3.83
CA THR A 194 -5.95 12.92 -3.57
C THR A 194 -4.75 12.10 -4.00
N GLY A 195 -4.76 11.61 -5.24
CA GLY A 195 -3.65 10.89 -5.86
C GLY A 195 -3.67 9.38 -5.65
N ASP A 196 -2.74 8.72 -6.35
CA ASP A 196 -2.47 7.27 -6.30
C ASP A 196 -3.74 6.43 -6.48
N LEU A 197 -4.48 6.77 -7.54
CA LEU A 197 -5.70 6.10 -7.91
C LEU A 197 -5.43 4.77 -8.63
N VAL A 198 -4.35 4.68 -9.42
CA VAL A 198 -4.12 3.59 -10.38
C VAL A 198 -2.66 3.12 -10.45
N ASP A 199 -2.47 1.82 -10.68
CA ASP A 199 -1.14 1.17 -10.80
C ASP A 199 -0.85 0.63 -12.22
N GLY A 200 -1.59 1.08 -13.22
CA GLY A 200 -1.50 0.58 -14.59
C GLY A 200 -2.09 1.56 -15.59
N SER A 201 -1.93 1.27 -16.87
CA SER A 201 -2.36 2.16 -17.95
C SER A 201 -3.89 2.23 -18.09
N VAL A 202 -4.38 3.27 -18.74
CA VAL A 202 -5.82 3.41 -19.07
C VAL A 202 -6.33 2.20 -19.85
N GLU A 203 -5.56 1.69 -20.81
CA GLU A 203 -5.92 0.51 -21.61
C GLU A 203 -6.22 -0.71 -20.72
N GLU A 204 -5.42 -0.89 -19.66
CA GLU A 204 -5.52 -2.02 -18.75
C GLU A 204 -6.66 -1.84 -17.72
N LEU A 205 -6.89 -0.61 -17.24
CA LEU A 205 -7.68 -0.39 -16.02
C LEU A 205 -8.95 0.44 -16.20
N ARG A 206 -9.24 0.98 -17.39
CA ARG A 206 -10.43 1.83 -17.64
C ARG A 206 -11.74 1.22 -17.13
N GLU A 207 -11.94 -0.08 -17.33
CA GLU A 207 -13.18 -0.78 -16.94
C GLU A 207 -13.29 -0.96 -15.43
N HIS A 208 -12.16 -0.98 -14.72
CA HIS A 208 -12.13 -1.05 -13.26
C HIS A 208 -12.39 0.32 -12.62
N VAL A 209 -11.96 1.41 -13.28
CA VAL A 209 -12.11 2.79 -12.82
C VAL A 209 -13.45 3.41 -13.24
N ALA A 210 -14.09 2.89 -14.30
CA ALA A 210 -15.37 3.38 -14.83
C ALA A 210 -16.47 3.69 -13.79
N PRO A 211 -16.66 2.91 -12.70
CA PRO A 211 -17.67 3.23 -11.68
C PRO A 211 -17.52 4.61 -11.03
N LEU A 212 -16.33 5.24 -11.06
CA LEU A 212 -16.13 6.58 -10.51
C LEU A 212 -17.00 7.66 -11.17
N ALA A 213 -17.46 7.44 -12.41
CA ALA A 213 -18.41 8.34 -13.07
C ALA A 213 -19.75 8.47 -12.33
N GLU A 214 -20.06 7.54 -11.42
CA GLU A 214 -21.28 7.55 -10.63
C GLU A 214 -21.13 8.31 -9.30
N LEU A 215 -19.94 8.84 -8.98
CA LEU A 215 -19.74 9.68 -7.80
C LEU A 215 -20.61 10.94 -7.86
N ARG A 216 -21.25 11.27 -6.75
CA ARG A 216 -22.15 12.43 -6.61
C ARG A 216 -21.71 13.29 -5.44
N ALA A 217 -21.58 14.59 -5.71
CA ALA A 217 -21.32 15.61 -4.71
C ALA A 217 -21.97 16.93 -5.12
N THR A 218 -22.43 17.71 -4.13
CA THR A 218 -23.12 19.00 -4.35
C THR A 218 -22.29 19.98 -5.18
N HIS A 219 -20.98 20.03 -4.93
CA HIS A 219 -20.04 20.96 -5.55
C HIS A 219 -19.01 20.27 -6.46
N GLY A 220 -19.24 19.00 -6.78
CA GLY A 220 -18.45 18.22 -7.74
C GLY A 220 -17.39 17.30 -7.13
N VAL A 221 -16.77 16.53 -8.02
CA VAL A 221 -15.72 15.55 -7.73
C VAL A 221 -14.42 16.08 -8.30
N TYR A 222 -13.37 16.12 -7.48
CA TYR A 222 -12.07 16.68 -7.82
C TYR A 222 -10.97 15.64 -7.70
N PHE A 223 -9.95 15.76 -8.52
CA PHE A 223 -8.77 14.88 -8.52
C PHE A 223 -7.47 15.69 -8.59
N VAL A 224 -6.44 15.19 -7.92
CA VAL A 224 -5.04 15.58 -8.13
C VAL A 224 -4.20 14.33 -8.37
N THR A 225 -3.15 14.43 -9.17
CA THR A 225 -2.24 13.31 -9.44
C THR A 225 -1.33 13.02 -8.25
N GLY A 226 -1.14 11.73 -7.96
CA GLY A 226 -0.01 11.21 -7.20
C GLY A 226 1.11 10.78 -8.15
N ASN A 227 2.16 10.17 -7.61
CA ASN A 227 3.29 9.69 -8.40
C ASN A 227 2.93 8.49 -9.28
N HIS A 228 1.95 7.67 -8.86
CA HIS A 228 1.56 6.47 -9.62
C HIS A 228 0.90 6.77 -10.95
N GLU A 229 0.15 7.88 -11.07
CA GLU A 229 -0.37 8.33 -12.36
C GLU A 229 0.76 8.65 -13.35
N TYR A 230 1.85 9.29 -12.90
CA TYR A 230 2.99 9.61 -13.77
C TYR A 230 3.74 8.36 -14.26
N TYR A 231 3.76 7.29 -13.45
CA TYR A 231 4.33 6.01 -13.89
C TYR A 231 3.41 5.27 -14.87
N SER A 232 2.12 5.62 -14.89
CA SER A 232 1.07 4.88 -15.59
C SER A 232 0.49 5.59 -16.82
N GLY A 233 1.01 6.77 -17.16
CA GLY A 233 0.50 7.62 -18.25
C GLY A 233 -0.43 8.71 -17.72
N ALA A 234 0.14 9.72 -17.07
CA ALA A 234 -0.63 10.74 -16.36
C ALA A 234 -1.59 11.50 -17.28
N GLU A 235 -1.16 11.89 -18.47
CA GLU A 235 -2.00 12.69 -19.38
C GLU A 235 -3.19 11.87 -19.90
N GLU A 236 -3.00 10.59 -20.16
CA GLU A 236 -4.06 9.65 -20.54
C GLU A 236 -5.06 9.45 -19.39
N TRP A 237 -4.56 9.29 -18.16
CA TRP A 237 -5.41 9.15 -16.98
C TRP A 237 -6.18 10.43 -16.67
N ILE A 238 -5.55 11.60 -16.80
CA ILE A 238 -6.21 12.90 -16.63
C ILE A 238 -7.37 13.00 -17.63
N ALA A 239 -7.13 12.74 -18.91
CA ALA A 239 -8.16 12.79 -19.93
C ALA A 239 -9.31 11.79 -19.67
N GLU A 240 -8.99 10.57 -19.21
CA GLU A 240 -10.01 9.57 -18.86
C GLU A 240 -10.83 9.99 -17.64
N LEU A 241 -10.21 10.53 -16.59
CA LEU A 241 -10.93 11.00 -15.40
C LEU A 241 -11.82 12.21 -15.73
N GLU A 242 -11.35 13.14 -16.56
CA GLU A 242 -12.16 14.25 -17.06
C GLU A 242 -13.36 13.74 -17.88
N ARG A 243 -13.16 12.71 -18.73
CA ARG A 243 -14.25 12.05 -19.47
C ARG A 243 -15.29 11.41 -18.53
N LEU A 244 -14.87 10.92 -17.36
CA LEU A 244 -15.76 10.40 -16.31
C LEU A 244 -16.45 11.51 -15.50
N GLY A 245 -16.21 12.79 -15.81
CA GLY A 245 -16.82 13.94 -15.14
C GLY A 245 -16.08 14.38 -13.87
N ILE A 246 -14.86 13.91 -13.66
CA ILE A 246 -14.02 14.28 -12.51
C ILE A 246 -13.16 15.47 -12.91
N ARG A 247 -13.19 16.54 -12.11
CA ARG A 247 -12.40 17.74 -12.37
C ARG A 247 -10.99 17.58 -11.84
N VAL A 248 -10.01 17.49 -12.72
CA VAL A 248 -8.60 17.45 -12.33
C VAL A 248 -8.09 18.87 -12.03
N LEU A 249 -7.42 19.06 -10.90
CA LEU A 249 -6.84 20.34 -10.48
C LEU A 249 -5.31 20.28 -10.51
N ARG A 250 -4.71 20.68 -11.64
CA ARG A 250 -3.24 20.64 -11.81
C ARG A 250 -2.59 21.94 -11.42
N ASN A 251 -2.11 22.06 -10.18
CA ASN A 251 -1.60 23.35 -9.66
C ASN A 251 -2.61 24.51 -9.87
N GLU A 252 -3.89 24.19 -9.71
CA GLU A 252 -5.03 25.08 -9.93
C GLU A 252 -5.91 25.14 -8.68
N ARG A 253 -6.91 26.02 -8.68
CA ARG A 253 -7.92 26.06 -7.61
C ARG A 253 -9.34 25.92 -8.16
N GLY A 254 -10.13 25.09 -7.50
CA GLY A 254 -11.58 25.18 -7.52
C GLY A 254 -12.05 26.26 -6.54
N SER A 255 -13.17 26.90 -6.81
CA SER A 255 -13.83 27.79 -5.85
C SER A 255 -15.23 27.25 -5.57
N ILE A 256 -15.53 27.07 -4.29
CA ILE A 256 -16.78 26.51 -3.78
C ILE A 256 -17.59 27.63 -3.13
N GLY A 257 -18.90 27.66 -3.33
CA GLY A 257 -19.78 28.73 -2.85
C GLY A 257 -20.02 29.83 -3.89
N ASN A 258 -20.57 30.98 -3.46
CA ASN A 258 -20.92 32.09 -4.34
C ASN A 258 -20.67 33.47 -3.69
N GLY A 259 -20.50 34.49 -4.54
CA GLY A 259 -20.33 35.88 -4.10
C GLY A 259 -19.11 36.09 -3.20
N SER A 260 -19.32 36.65 -2.01
CA SER A 260 -18.29 36.89 -1.00
C SER A 260 -18.02 35.70 -0.08
N ALA A 261 -18.80 34.62 -0.19
CA ALA A 261 -18.69 33.43 0.64
C ALA A 261 -18.11 32.27 -0.19
N THR A 262 -16.80 32.33 -0.47
CA THR A 262 -16.10 31.31 -1.24
C THR A 262 -15.08 30.55 -0.39
N PHE A 263 -14.95 29.26 -0.66
CA PHE A 263 -13.87 28.39 -0.18
C PHE A 263 -13.04 27.96 -1.39
N ASP A 264 -11.75 28.29 -1.37
CA ASP A 264 -10.83 27.83 -2.41
C ASP A 264 -10.34 26.42 -2.09
N LEU A 265 -10.49 25.52 -3.07
CA LEU A 265 -9.99 24.16 -3.06
C LEU A 265 -8.75 24.09 -3.97
N PRO A 266 -7.53 24.25 -3.43
CA PRO A 266 -6.33 24.13 -4.23
C PRO A 266 -6.04 22.66 -4.55
N GLY A 267 -5.68 22.37 -5.80
CA GLY A 267 -5.04 21.13 -6.21
C GLY A 267 -3.57 21.39 -6.51
N VAL A 268 -2.70 20.56 -5.96
CA VAL A 268 -1.24 20.67 -6.11
C VAL A 268 -0.76 19.32 -6.63
N ASP A 269 -0.01 19.32 -7.72
CA ASP A 269 0.58 18.09 -8.26
C ASP A 269 1.63 17.53 -7.29
N ASP A 270 1.86 16.22 -7.37
CA ASP A 270 2.93 15.57 -6.61
C ASP A 270 4.30 16.24 -6.84
N TYR A 271 4.96 16.57 -5.72
CA TYR A 271 6.22 17.33 -5.74
C TYR A 271 7.41 16.50 -6.21
N GLU A 272 7.42 15.18 -5.95
CA GLU A 272 8.54 14.29 -6.22
C GLU A 272 8.73 14.04 -7.72
N VAL A 273 7.65 14.09 -8.48
CA VAL A 273 7.62 13.86 -9.95
C VAL A 273 7.68 15.13 -10.79
N ARG A 274 7.76 16.31 -10.17
CA ARG A 274 7.95 17.60 -10.85
C ARG A 274 9.13 17.64 -11.86
N PRO A 275 10.27 16.94 -11.63
CA PRO A 275 11.35 16.87 -12.63
C PRO A 275 10.98 16.07 -13.89
N LEU A 276 10.04 15.11 -13.78
CA LEU A 276 9.62 14.22 -14.87
C LEU A 276 8.54 14.85 -15.76
N ALA A 277 7.65 15.64 -15.16
CA ALA A 277 6.59 16.34 -15.88
C ALA A 277 6.21 17.63 -15.12
N PRO A 278 6.86 18.77 -15.42
CA PRO A 278 6.53 20.02 -14.75
C PRO A 278 5.12 20.47 -15.14
N GLY A 279 4.17 20.32 -14.21
CA GLY A 279 2.84 20.91 -14.32
C GLY A 279 2.89 22.44 -14.37
N PRO A 280 1.78 23.10 -14.77
CA PRO A 280 1.70 24.55 -14.79
C PRO A 280 2.03 25.14 -13.41
N ALA A 281 2.66 26.30 -13.36
CA ALA A 281 2.97 26.95 -12.08
C ALA A 281 1.67 27.29 -11.34
N LEU A 282 1.63 27.03 -10.03
CA LEU A 282 0.48 27.40 -9.18
C LEU A 282 0.01 28.82 -9.47
N ALA A 283 -1.23 28.94 -9.93
CA ALA A 283 -1.86 30.23 -10.12
C ALA A 283 -1.81 30.99 -8.78
N ARG A 284 -1.07 32.10 -8.73
CA ARG A 284 -0.90 32.87 -7.48
C ARG A 284 -2.28 33.34 -7.00
N GLY A 285 -2.75 32.77 -5.89
CA GLY A 285 -3.95 33.24 -5.21
C GLY A 285 -3.80 34.71 -4.75
N PRO A 286 -4.91 35.39 -4.40
CA PRO A 286 -4.84 36.72 -3.83
C PRO A 286 -3.88 36.71 -2.64
N ARG A 287 -2.85 37.55 -2.67
CA ARG A 287 -1.93 37.70 -1.54
C ARG A 287 -2.74 38.14 -0.34
N GLY A 288 -3.06 37.20 0.55
CA GLY A 288 -3.49 37.53 1.91
C GLY A 288 -2.38 38.40 2.51
N GLY A 289 -2.69 39.67 2.76
CA GLY A 289 -1.77 40.68 3.26
C GLY A 289 -1.31 40.37 4.69
N GLY A 290 -0.48 39.35 4.86
CA GLY A 290 0.23 39.04 6.08
C GLY A 290 1.71 39.07 5.78
N ARG A 291 2.41 40.12 6.24
CA ARG A 291 3.88 40.16 6.28
C ARG A 291 4.39 39.10 7.27
N GLY A 292 4.50 37.85 6.83
CA GLY A 292 5.26 36.81 7.52
C GLY A 292 6.69 36.82 7.01
N ARG A 293 7.64 37.17 7.88
CA ARG A 293 9.06 37.26 7.57
C ARG A 293 9.59 35.92 7.07
N ARG A 294 10.44 36.00 6.04
CA ARG A 294 11.32 34.91 5.59
C ARG A 294 12.21 34.47 6.76
N ALA A 295 12.30 33.17 6.98
CA ALA A 295 13.47 32.55 7.58
C ALA A 295 13.56 31.12 7.04
N CYS A 296 14.35 30.98 5.97
CA CYS A 296 15.04 29.72 5.69
C CYS A 296 16.36 29.77 6.46
N SER A 297 16.63 28.74 7.24
CA SER A 297 17.96 28.26 7.61
C SER A 297 17.87 26.74 7.71
#